data_AF-A0A2N0NGU5-F1
#
_entry.id   AF-A0A2N0NGU5-F1
#
_cell.length_a   1.000
_cell.length_b   1.000
_cell.length_c   1.000
_cell.angle_alpha   90.00
_cell.angle_beta   90.00
_cell.angle_gamma   90.00
#
_symmetry.space_group_name_H-M   'P 1'
#
loop_
_entity.id
_entity.type
_entity.pdbx_description
1 polymer ?
#
loop_
_entity_poly.entity_id
_entity_poly.type
_entity_poly.pdbx_seq_one_letter_code
_entity_poly.pdbx_strand_id
1 'polypeptide(L)' 'QHSTGAIYASICNLLRSERNKPKNIIYLGFLPGLKEAGLERINHYLAPIVDEFLEL' A
#
# COMPACT_ATOMS: atom_id res chain seq x y z
N GLN A 1 -22.40 4.97 -6.59
CA GLN A 1 -21.07 4.38 -6.90
C GLN A 1 -20.10 4.88 -5.86
N HIS A 2 -19.50 4.00 -5.06
CA HIS A 2 -18.49 4.36 -4.06
C HIS A 2 -17.13 3.93 -4.60
N SER A 3 -16.22 4.89 -4.79
CA SER A 3 -14.81 4.60 -5.09
C SER A 3 -14.08 4.40 -3.78
N THR A 4 -13.19 3.40 -3.75
CA THR A 4 -12.34 3.11 -2.59
C THR A 4 -10.91 2.88 -3.06
N GLY A 5 -9.94 3.44 -2.33
CA GLY A 5 -8.53 3.14 -2.49
C GLY A 5 -8.07 1.92 -1.68
N ALA A 6 -6.90 1.40 -2.05
CA ALA A 6 -6.19 0.35 -1.33
C ALA A 6 -4.68 0.63 -1.38
N ILE A 7 -3.96 0.18 -0.37
CA ILE A 7 -2.50 0.27 -0.28
C ILE A 7 -1.92 -1.09 -0.67
N TYR A 8 -1.04 -1.07 -1.66
CA TYR A 8 -0.35 -2.24 -2.18
C TYR A 8 1.17 -2.03 -2.08
N ALA A 9 1.90 -3.08 -1.69
CA ALA A 9 3.36 -3.11 -1.73
C ALA A 9 3.87 -4.05 -2.81
N SER A 10 4.98 -3.67 -3.42
CA SER A 10 5.72 -4.50 -4.37
C SER A 10 7.03 -4.95 -3.74
N ILE A 11 7.40 -6.22 -3.96
CA ILE A 11 8.66 -6.78 -3.48
C ILE A 11 9.78 -6.33 -4.40
N CYS A 12 10.57 -5.35 -3.97
CA CYS A 12 11.64 -4.76 -4.76
C CYS A 12 12.80 -5.73 -5.09
N ASN A 13 12.92 -6.84 -4.36
CA ASN A 13 13.90 -7.90 -4.63
C ASN A 13 13.56 -8.75 -5.87
N LEU A 14 12.32 -8.70 -6.34
CA LEU A 14 11.92 -9.38 -7.58
C LEU A 14 12.29 -8.54 -8.80
N LEU A 15 12.53 -9.24 -9.94
CA LEU A 15 12.70 -8.59 -11.23
C LEU A 15 11.52 -7.65 -11.54
N ARG A 16 11.80 -6.54 -12.24
CA ARG A 16 10.78 -5.54 -12.62
C ARG A 16 9.61 -6.16 -13.38
N SER A 17 9.86 -7.20 -14.18
CA SER A 17 8.84 -7.95 -14.92
C SER A 17 7.91 -8.79 -14.03
N GLU A 18 8.37 -9.18 -12.84
CA GLU A 18 7.63 -10.06 -11.92
C GLU A 18 6.97 -9.30 -10.78
N ARG A 19 7.62 -8.27 -10.22
CA ARG A 19 7.21 -7.62 -8.96
C ARG A 19 5.84 -6.92 -8.97
N ASN A 20 5.34 -6.57 -10.16
CA ASN A 20 4.04 -5.90 -10.34
C ASN A 20 2.92 -6.87 -10.77
N LYS A 21 3.21 -8.17 -10.88
CA LYS A 21 2.17 -9.16 -11.17
C LYS A 21 1.23 -9.28 -9.96
N PRO A 22 -0.08 -9.48 -10.16
CA PRO A 22 -1.05 -9.59 -9.06
C PRO A 22 -0.66 -10.62 -7.98
N LYS A 23 -0.02 -11.73 -8.39
CA LYS A 23 0.47 -12.78 -7.48
C LYS A 23 1.64 -12.37 -6.56
N ASN A 24 2.35 -11.29 -6.90
CA ASN A 24 3.58 -10.85 -6.24
C ASN A 24 3.41 -9.48 -5.54
N ILE A 25 2.19 -8.94 -5.55
CA ILE A 25 1.83 -7.71 -4.86
C ILE A 25 1.23 -8.07 -3.50
N ILE A 26 1.65 -7.35 -2.46
CA ILE A 26 1.15 -7.52 -1.10
C ILE A 26 0.06 -6.48 -0.85
N TYR A 27 -1.09 -6.91 -0.36
CA TYR A 27 -2.14 -6.01 0.12
C TYR A 27 -1.82 -5.59 1.55
N LEU A 28 -1.76 -4.28 1.80
CA LEU A 28 -1.38 -3.72 3.11
C LEU A 28 -2.54 -3.05 3.83
N GLY A 29 -3.56 -2.57 3.11
CA GLY A 29 -4.68 -1.90 3.78
C GLY A 29 -5.66 -1.22 2.86
N PHE A 30 -6.74 -0.75 3.48
CA PHE A 30 -7.87 -0.08 2.85
C PHE A 30 -7.77 1.43 3.07
N LEU A 31 -8.01 2.23 2.03
CA LEU A 31 -8.08 3.69 2.14
C LEU A 31 -9.55 4.13 2.07
N PRO A 32 -10.18 4.45 3.22
CA PRO A 32 -11.57 4.89 3.24
C PRO A 32 -11.67 6.31 2.68
N GLY A 33 -12.17 6.45 1.45
CA GLY A 33 -12.46 7.74 0.83
C GLY A 33 -12.46 7.72 -0.69
N LEU A 34 -13.35 8.53 -1.29
CA LEU A 34 -13.42 8.74 -2.74
C LEU A 34 -12.22 9.53 -3.30
N LYS A 35 -11.46 10.22 -2.44
CA LYS A 35 -10.33 11.07 -2.80
C LYS A 35 -9.04 10.43 -2.30
N GLU A 36 -8.03 10.38 -3.15
CA GLU A 36 -6.67 10.00 -2.74
C GLU A 36 -6.26 10.79 -1.49
N ALA A 37 -5.61 10.11 -0.55
CA ALA A 37 -5.05 10.76 0.63
C ALA A 37 -4.05 11.81 0.14
N GLY A 38 -4.31 13.10 0.45
CA GLY A 38 -3.35 14.15 0.18
C GLY A 38 -2.00 13.85 0.87
N LEU A 39 -0.93 14.47 0.38
CA LEU A 39 0.44 14.23 0.88
C LEU A 39 0.57 14.32 2.41
N GLU A 40 -0.22 15.17 3.05
CA GLU A 40 -0.18 15.31 4.51
C GLU A 40 -0.85 14.15 5.27
N ARG A 41 -1.79 13.46 4.62
CA ARG A 41 -2.53 12.34 5.22
C ARG A 41 -1.96 10.97 4.86
N ILE A 42 -1.16 10.84 3.79
CA ILE A 42 -0.60 9.55 3.38
C ILE A 42 0.27 8.94 4.50
N ASN A 43 1.06 9.77 5.20
CA ASN A 43 1.94 9.33 6.27
C ASN A 43 1.16 8.76 7.46
N HIS A 44 -0.05 9.25 7.73
CA HIS A 44 -0.91 8.69 8.78
C HIS A 44 -1.31 7.24 8.49
N TYR A 45 -1.46 6.88 7.21
CA TYR A 45 -1.75 5.50 6.81
C TYR A 45 -0.49 4.63 6.71
N LEU A 46 0.64 5.21 6.29
CA LEU A 46 1.89 4.45 6.08
C LEU A 46 2.66 4.20 7.37
N ALA A 47 2.66 5.14 8.33
CA ALA A 47 3.40 5.02 9.58
C ALA A 47 3.11 3.69 10.33
N PRO A 48 1.84 3.32 10.63
CA PRO A 48 1.58 2.06 11.33
C PRO A 48 2.02 0.83 10.54
N ILE A 49 1.94 0.86 9.20
CA ILE A 49 2.41 -0.25 8.35
C ILE A 49 3.93 -0.40 8.45
N VAL A 50 4.67 0.71 8.49
CA VAL A 50 6.12 0.70 8.68
C VAL A 50 6.48 0.17 10.06
N ASP A 51 5.78 0.60 11.10
CA ASP A 51 6.01 0.14 12.48
C ASP A 51 5.77 -1.39 12.58
N GLU A 52 4.70 -1.92 12.00
CA GLU A 52 4.44 -3.37 11.92
C GLU A 52 5.59 -4.13 11.23
N PHE A 53 6.16 -3.58 10.14
CA PHE A 53 7.29 -4.20 9.45
C PHE A 53 8.60 -4.14 10.24
N LEU A 54 8.77 -3.18 11.15
CA LEU A 54 9.96 -3.09 12.00
C LEU A 54 9.92 -4.06 13.19
N GLU A 55 8.73 -4.49 13.60
CA GLU A 55 8.53 -5.44 14.71
C GLU A 55 8.60 -6.92 14.27
N LEU A 56 8.62 -7.20 12.97
CA LEU A 56 8.70 -8.55 12.36
C LEU A 56 10.15 -9.04 12.19
#